data_AF-A0A6B3F4T7-F1
#
_entry.id   AF-A0A6B3F4T7-F1
#
_cell.length_a   1.000
_cell.length_b   1.000
_cell.length_c   1.000
_cell.angle_alpha   90.00
_cell.angle_beta   90.00
_cell.angle_gamma   90.00
#
_symmetry.space_group_name_H-M   'P 1'
#
loop_
_entity.id
_entity.type
_entity.pdbx_description
1 polymer ?
#
loop_
_entity_poly.entity_id
_entity_poly.type
_entity_poly.pdbx_seq_one_letter_code
_entity_poly.pdbx_strand_id
1 'polypeptide(L)' 'FRKRGIKFNLGTFFQGAEYTQDGVKVTLADGKTFEAEVLLVAIGRGPVSQGLGYEEQGVAMDRGYVLV' A
#
# COMPACT_ATOMS: atom_id res chain seq x y z
N PHE A 1 1.22 -18.01 -11.80
CA PHE A 1 2.35 -17.12 -11.50
C PHE A 1 3.70 -17.81 -11.35
N ARG A 2 3.84 -18.87 -10.55
CA ARG A 2 5.12 -19.61 -10.43
C ARG A 2 5.68 -20.12 -11.77
N LYS A 3 4.81 -20.66 -12.65
CA LYS A 3 5.17 -21.05 -14.02
C LYS A 3 5.69 -19.89 -14.90
N ARG A 4 5.41 -18.64 -14.52
CA ARG A 4 5.87 -17.43 -15.19
C ARG A 4 7.11 -16.82 -14.51
N GLY A 5 7.74 -17.53 -13.57
CA GLY A 5 8.93 -17.06 -12.85
C GLY A 5 8.68 -16.06 -11.71
N ILE A 6 7.42 -15.72 -11.42
CA ILE A 6 7.08 -14.72 -10.41
C ILE A 6 7.16 -15.37 -9.02
N LYS A 7 8.01 -14.81 -8.15
CA LYS A 7 8.19 -15.22 -6.76
C LYS A 7 7.17 -14.52 -5.85
N PHE A 8 6.72 -15.20 -4.81
CA PHE A 8 5.77 -14.67 -3.82
C PHE A 8 6.32 -14.88 -2.42
N ASN A 9 6.09 -13.90 -1.55
CA ASN A 9 6.28 -14.03 -0.11
C ASN A 9 4.94 -13.71 0.55
N LEU A 10 4.37 -14.66 1.27
CA LEU A 10 3.03 -14.57 1.86
C LEU A 10 3.13 -14.80 3.37
N GLY A 11 2.12 -14.35 4.13
CA GLY A 11 2.05 -14.56 5.58
C GLY A 11 2.90 -13.62 6.43
N THR A 12 3.60 -12.66 5.80
CA THR A 12 4.42 -11.66 6.49
C THR A 12 4.00 -10.25 6.05
N PHE A 13 3.90 -9.34 7.00
CA PHE A 13 3.63 -7.93 6.74
C PHE A 13 4.88 -7.19 6.20
N PHE A 14 4.62 -6.16 5.41
CA PHE A 14 5.62 -5.16 5.04
C PHE A 14 6.01 -4.33 6.27
N GLN A 15 7.31 -4.09 6.47
CA GLN A 15 7.80 -3.26 7.56
C GLN A 15 8.28 -1.89 7.06
N GLY A 16 9.05 -1.87 5.97
CA GLY A 16 9.60 -0.61 5.45
C GLY A 16 10.34 -0.78 4.14
N ALA A 17 10.61 0.35 3.49
CA ALA A 17 11.41 0.42 2.27
C ALA A 17 12.38 1.60 2.35
N GLU A 18 13.60 1.39 1.85
CA GLU A 18 14.68 2.36 1.85
C GLU A 18 15.23 2.49 0.42
N TYR A 19 15.53 3.70 -0.02
CA TYR A 19 16.25 3.90 -1.28
C TYR A 19 17.69 3.40 -1.15
N THR A 20 18.17 2.74 -2.20
CA THR A 20 19.56 2.34 -2.36
C THR A 20 20.18 3.11 -3.54
N GLN A 21 21.46 2.89 -3.83
CA GLN A 21 22.10 3.52 -4.99
C GLN A 21 21.45 3.08 -6.32
N ASP A 22 21.00 1.83 -6.39
CA ASP A 22 20.50 1.22 -7.63
C ASP A 22 18.99 0.90 -7.59
N GLY A 23 18.27 1.33 -6.56
CA GLY A 23 16.84 1.05 -6.44
C GLY A 23 16.28 1.18 -5.02
N VAL A 24 15.60 0.12 -4.56
CA VAL A 24 14.90 0.07 -3.28
C VAL A 24 15.16 -1.25 -2.58
N LYS A 25 15.44 -1.17 -1.28
CA LYS A 25 15.49 -2.31 -0.37
C LYS A 25 14.21 -2.34 0.47
N VAL A 26 13.50 -3.46 0.42
CA VAL A 26 12.29 -3.72 1.21
C VAL A 26 12.64 -4.65 2.37
N THR A 27 12.17 -4.32 3.56
CA THR A 27 12.25 -5.15 4.76
C THR A 27 10.84 -5.58 5.17
N LEU A 28 10.69 -6.86 5.48
CA LEU A 28 9.45 -7.42 6.01
C LEU A 28 9.52 -7.60 7.53
N ALA A 29 8.37 -7.78 8.16
CA ALA A 29 8.25 -7.89 9.62
C ALA A 29 8.98 -9.11 10.22
N ASP A 30 9.30 -10.13 9.41
CA ASP A 30 10.12 -11.29 9.81
C ASP A 30 11.63 -11.05 9.64
N GLY A 31 12.04 -9.83 9.28
CA GLY A 31 13.43 -9.44 9.03
C GLY A 31 13.95 -9.80 7.64
N LYS A 32 13.15 -10.48 6.79
CA LYS A 32 13.55 -10.80 5.42
C LYS A 32 13.64 -9.53 4.57
N THR A 33 14.64 -9.48 3.71
CA THR A 33 14.88 -8.34 2.82
C THR A 33 14.83 -8.72 1.35
N PHE A 34 14.45 -7.77 0.51
CA PHE A 34 14.41 -7.87 -0.94
C PHE A 34 14.96 -6.60 -1.56
N GLU A 35 15.71 -6.71 -2.65
CA GLU A 35 16.21 -5.56 -3.41
C GLU A 35 15.66 -5.63 -4.84
N ALA A 36 15.29 -4.47 -5.37
CA ALA A 36 14.80 -4.29 -6.73
C ALA A 36 15.03 -2.86 -7.22
N GLU A 37 15.06 -2.67 -8.54
CA GLU A 37 15.19 -1.35 -9.15
C GLU A 37 13.95 -0.46 -8.89
N VAL A 38 12.76 -1.06 -8.84
CA VAL A 38 11.49 -0.34 -8.69
C VAL A 38 10.57 -1.06 -7.70
N LEU A 39 9.89 -0.28 -6.84
CA LEU A 39 8.85 -0.76 -5.93
C LEU A 39 7.48 -0.21 -6.34
N LEU A 40 6.55 -1.10 -6.70
CA LEU A 40 5.14 -0.76 -6.92
C LEU A 40 4.33 -0.98 -5.63
N VAL A 41 3.74 0.08 -5.10
CA VAL A 41 2.88 0.03 -3.91
C VAL A 41 1.42 -0.19 -4.33
N ALA A 42 0.87 -1.36 -3.99
CA ALA A 42 -0.49 -1.76 -4.34
C ALA A 42 -1.29 -2.25 -3.11
N ILE A 43 -1.24 -1.49 -2.00
CA ILE A 43 -1.84 -1.87 -0.71
C ILE A 43 -3.35 -1.57 -0.59
N GLY A 44 -3.92 -0.79 -1.51
CA GLY A 44 -5.32 -0.38 -1.48
C GLY A 44 -5.52 1.03 -2.03
N ARG A 45 -6.77 1.48 -2.11
CA ARG A 45 -7.15 2.84 -2.52
C ARG A 45 -8.07 3.44 -1.47
N GLY A 46 -7.88 4.71 -1.14
CA GLY A 46 -8.78 5.48 -0.27
C GLY A 46 -9.78 6.31 -1.08
N PRO A 47 -10.94 6.64 -0.50
CA PRO A 47 -11.90 7.56 -1.12
C PRO A 47 -11.35 8.99 -1.13
N VAL A 48 -11.67 9.75 -2.19
CA VAL A 48 -11.26 11.16 -2.35
C VAL A 48 -12.47 12.06 -2.08
N SER A 49 -12.91 12.06 -0.83
CA SER A 49 -14.14 12.73 -0.38
C SER A 49 -13.90 13.94 0.53
N GLN A 50 -12.66 14.17 0.93
CA GLN A 50 -12.26 15.29 1.77
C GLN A 50 -12.41 16.63 1.03
N GLY A 51 -12.96 17.63 1.71
CA GLY A 51 -13.10 18.99 1.17
C GLY A 51 -14.16 19.14 0.08
N LEU A 52 -15.07 18.17 -0.07
CA LEU A 52 -16.16 18.21 -1.06
C LEU A 52 -17.46 18.85 -0.55
N GLY A 53 -17.50 19.35 0.69
CA GLY A 53 -18.71 19.98 1.25
C GLY A 53 -19.66 18.99 1.95
N TYR A 54 -19.34 17.69 2.00
CA TYR A 54 -20.25 16.66 2.52
C TYR A 54 -20.48 16.77 4.03
N GLU A 55 -19.44 17.07 4.80
CA GLU A 55 -19.54 17.26 6.25
C GLU A 55 -20.41 18.48 6.58
N GLU A 56 -20.24 19.56 5.83
CA GLU A 56 -20.99 20.81 5.98
C GLU A 56 -22.47 20.65 5.64
N GLN A 57 -22.81 19.69 4.76
CA GLN A 57 -24.18 19.32 4.43
C GLN A 57 -24.75 18.22 5.34
N GLY A 58 -24.00 17.79 6.36
CA GLY A 58 -24.45 16.78 7.32
C GLY A 58 -24.53 15.36 6.75
N VAL A 59 -23.80 15.08 5.67
CA VAL A 59 -23.73 13.73 5.08
C VAL A 59 -22.95 12.83 6.03
N ALA A 60 -23.54 11.68 6.38
CA ALA A 60 -22.89 10.72 7.26
C ALA A 60 -21.74 10.01 6.53
N MET A 61 -20.56 9.97 7.16
CA MET A 61 -19.36 9.39 6.57
C MET A 61 -18.61 8.50 7.58
N ASP A 62 -17.97 7.43 7.10
CA ASP A 62 -17.08 6.58 7.88
C ASP A 62 -15.75 6.37 7.14
N ARG A 63 -14.63 6.74 7.79
CA ARG A 63 -13.27 6.65 7.21
C ARG A 63 -13.16 7.25 5.79
N GLY A 64 -13.87 8.34 5.54
CA GLY A 64 -13.93 9.01 4.24
C GLY A 64 -14.91 8.39 3.23
N TYR A 65 -15.59 7.30 3.55
CA TYR A 65 -16.67 6.77 2.71
C TYR A 65 -18.00 7.45 3.08
N VAL A 66 -18.80 7.78 2.08
CA VAL A 66 -20.19 8.20 2.30
C VAL A 66 -21.02 6.98 2.69
N LEU A 67 -21.79 7.10 3.77
CA LEU A 67 -22.75 6.07 4.17
C LEU A 67 -23.98 6.16 3.27
N VAL A 68 -24.31 5.06 2.61
CA VAL A 68 -25.47 4.88 1.72
C VAL A 68 -26.44 3.87 2.30
#